data_AF-A0AAW6GW24-F1
#
_entry.id   AF-A0AAW6GW24-F1
#
_cell.length_a   1.000
_cell.length_b   1.000
_cell.length_c   1.000
_cell.angle_alpha   90.00
_cell.angle_beta   90.00
_cell.angle_gamma   90.00
#
_symmetry.space_group_name_H-M   'P 1'
#
loop_
_entity.id
_entity.type
_entity.pdbx_description
1 polymer ?
#
loop_
_entity_poly.entity_id
_entity_poly.type
_entity_poly.pdbx_seq_one_letter_code
_entity_poly.pdbx_strand_id
1 'polypeptide(L)'
;MKGYLSAHDGHMVFAPSKLPYLAKYHLENGTMVKDWNFYFDRSFYECKDYNLLFSKARSFGQVLDLAMDDQYIYILYLDQLLSEYDYNDPQKSMANKVLVFNYSGVPIAKLILDKRIYQMALCTKLHKIIGLGNLPEPAFVSFDVVF
;
A
#
# COMPACT_ATOMS: atom_id res chain seq x y z
N MET A 1 14.54 3.43 7.49
CA MET A 1 13.18 2.90 7.26
C MET A 1 12.93 2.93 5.75
N LYS A 2 12.51 1.83 5.12
CA LYS A 2 12.15 1.81 3.68
C LYS A 2 10.63 1.93 3.55
N GLY A 3 10.15 2.72 2.60
CA GLY A 3 8.74 2.93 2.33
C GLY A 3 8.51 3.47 0.94
N TYR A 4 7.25 3.74 0.64
CA TYR A 4 6.77 4.20 -0.65
C TYR A 4 6.18 5.59 -0.47
N LEU A 5 6.37 6.43 -1.49
CA LEU A 5 5.90 7.79 -1.54
C LEU A 5 5.23 8.00 -2.88
N SER A 6 4.08 8.65 -2.86
CA SER A 6 3.42 9.13 -4.07
C SER A 6 3.04 10.59 -3.87
N ALA A 7 3.13 11.39 -4.93
CA ALA A 7 2.81 12.81 -4.89
C ALA A 7 2.03 13.21 -6.14
N HIS A 8 1.02 14.05 -5.95
CA HIS A 8 0.14 14.54 -6.99
C HIS A 8 -0.49 15.85 -6.55
N ASP A 9 -0.40 16.87 -7.40
CA ASP A 9 -0.99 18.21 -7.22
C ASP A 9 -0.79 18.82 -5.81
N GLY A 10 0.47 18.91 -5.37
CA GLY A 10 0.80 19.45 -4.05
C GLY A 10 0.44 18.55 -2.86
N HIS A 11 -0.15 17.38 -3.10
CA HIS A 11 -0.37 16.36 -2.09
C HIS A 11 0.71 15.29 -2.12
N MET A 12 0.95 14.67 -0.98
CA MET A 12 1.90 13.57 -0.83
C MET A 12 1.36 12.55 0.14
N VAL A 13 1.58 11.27 -0.16
CA VAL A 13 1.30 10.16 0.75
C VAL A 13 2.55 9.35 0.98
N PHE A 14 2.69 8.80 2.18
CA PHE A 14 3.80 7.93 2.56
C PHE A 14 3.31 6.70 3.31
N ALA A 15 3.85 5.55 2.93
CA ALA A 15 3.56 4.27 3.57
C ALA A 15 4.87 3.48 3.81
N PRO A 16 5.22 3.13 5.07
CA PRO A 16 6.36 2.25 5.34
C PRO A 16 6.10 0.84 4.81
N SER A 17 7.15 0.19 4.29
CA SER A 17 7.03 -1.16 3.72
C SER A 17 6.58 -2.22 4.74
N LYS A 18 7.04 -2.12 5.99
CA LYS A 18 6.88 -3.14 7.05
C LYS A 18 6.01 -2.67 8.21
N LEU A 19 5.10 -1.74 7.94
CA LEU A 19 4.13 -1.24 8.91
C LEU A 19 2.89 -0.84 8.11
N PRO A 20 1.70 -1.38 8.42
CA PRO A 20 0.49 -1.07 7.65
C PRO A 20 -0.04 0.31 8.04
N TYR A 21 0.74 1.33 7.77
CA TYR A 21 0.53 2.73 8.12
C TYR A 21 0.50 3.58 6.87
N LEU A 22 -0.44 4.51 6.80
CA LEU A 22 -0.52 5.51 5.75
C LEU A 22 -0.62 6.89 6.38
N ALA A 23 0.14 7.84 5.84
CA ALA A 23 0.01 9.25 6.17
C ALA A 23 -0.11 10.09 4.90
N LYS A 24 -0.94 11.14 4.97
CA LYS A 24 -1.10 12.14 3.91
C LYS A 24 -0.62 13.51 4.39
N TYR A 25 -0.07 14.25 3.44
CA TYR A 25 0.43 15.59 3.60
C TYR A 25 -0.01 16.46 2.43
N HIS A 26 0.01 17.77 2.61
CA HIS A 26 -0.10 18.76 1.55
C HIS A 26 1.05 19.78 1.64
N LEU A 27 1.36 20.40 0.52
CA LEU A 27 2.35 21.47 0.44
C LEU A 27 1.70 22.81 0.75
N GLU A 28 2.15 23.47 1.82
CA GLU A 28 1.73 24.81 2.20
C GLU A 28 2.98 25.70 2.33
N ASN A 29 3.07 26.75 1.51
CA ASN A 29 4.18 27.72 1.53
C ASN A 29 5.58 27.05 1.49
N GLY A 30 5.74 26.01 0.66
CA GLY A 30 7.01 25.27 0.53
C GLY A 30 7.29 24.26 1.64
N THR A 31 6.36 24.09 2.60
CA THR A 31 6.47 23.14 3.71
C THR A 31 5.42 22.04 3.59
N MET A 32 5.81 20.78 3.81
CA MET A 32 4.86 19.68 3.87
C MET A 32 4.16 19.65 5.24
N VAL A 33 2.84 19.82 5.24
CA VAL A 33 1.98 19.79 6.43
C VAL A 33 1.21 18.48 6.46
N LYS A 34 1.18 17.80 7.61
CA LYS A 34 0.48 16.51 7.76
C LYS A 34 -1.03 16.73 7.90
N ASP A 35 -1.80 16.05 7.07
CA ASP A 35 -3.27 16.05 7.14
C ASP A 35 -3.75 15.02 8.16
N TRP A 36 -3.44 13.75 7.90
CA TRP A 36 -3.94 12.63 8.67
C TRP A 36 -3.00 11.43 8.57
N ASN A 37 -3.21 10.47 9.47
CA ASN A 37 -2.53 9.19 9.44
C ASN A 37 -3.32 8.11 10.19
N PHE A 38 -3.17 6.85 9.78
CA PHE A 38 -3.79 5.71 10.44
C PHE A 38 -3.09 4.39 10.09
N TYR A 39 -3.45 3.33 10.83
CA TYR A 39 -3.11 1.95 10.49
C TYR A 39 -4.22 1.34 9.64
N PHE A 40 -3.91 0.95 8.40
CA PHE A 40 -4.89 0.40 7.46
C PHE A 40 -5.07 -1.13 7.59
N ASP A 41 -4.21 -1.79 8.36
CA ASP A 41 -4.30 -3.21 8.70
C ASP A 41 -3.77 -3.44 10.13
N ARG A 42 -3.81 -4.70 10.57
CA ARG A 42 -3.50 -5.12 11.95
C ARG A 42 -2.02 -4.94 12.27
N SER A 43 -1.76 -4.05 13.23
CA SER A 43 -0.46 -3.86 13.87
C SER A 43 -0.50 -4.34 15.31
N PHE A 44 0.51 -5.08 15.70
CA PHE A 44 0.64 -5.61 17.06
C PHE A 44 1.95 -5.17 17.68
N TYR A 45 1.86 -4.89 18.97
CA TYR A 45 3.00 -4.58 19.82
C TYR A 45 3.04 -5.57 20.98
N GLU A 46 4.24 -5.91 21.40
CA GLU A 46 4.50 -6.83 22.50
C GLU A 46 5.30 -6.11 23.57
N CYS A 47 4.98 -6.39 24.83
CA CYS A 47 5.80 -5.94 25.95
C CYS A 47 6.87 -7.00 26.21
N LYS A 48 8.14 -6.62 26.04
CA LYS A 48 9.30 -7.47 26.35
C LYS A 48 10.31 -6.65 27.13
N ASP A 49 10.72 -7.15 28.29
CA ASP A 49 11.69 -6.47 29.17
C ASP A 49 11.29 -5.00 29.45
N TYR A 50 10.02 -4.76 29.77
CA TYR A 50 9.42 -3.42 29.98
C TYR A 50 9.44 -2.47 28.77
N ASN A 51 9.78 -2.96 27.58
CA ASN A 51 9.75 -2.20 26.34
C ASN A 51 8.57 -2.63 25.46
N LEU A 52 7.91 -1.66 24.82
CA LEU A 52 6.89 -1.91 23.81
C LEU A 52 7.54 -2.04 22.42
N LEU A 53 7.51 -3.23 21.84
CA LEU A 53 8.17 -3.54 20.57
C LEU A 53 7.16 -3.95 19.50
N PHE A 54 7.36 -3.48 18.27
CA PHE A 54 6.53 -3.89 17.13
C PHE A 54 6.76 -5.36 16.77
N SER A 55 5.67 -6.14 16.68
CA SER A 55 5.72 -7.58 16.41
C SER A 55 5.39 -7.88 14.95
N LYS A 56 6.42 -8.15 14.15
CA LYS A 56 6.26 -8.65 12.77
C LYS A 56 5.61 -10.03 12.71
N ALA A 57 5.79 -10.84 13.75
CA ALA A 57 5.22 -12.19 13.86
C ALA A 57 3.70 -12.19 14.00
N ARG A 58 3.11 -11.03 14.31
CA ARG A 58 1.67 -10.87 14.51
C ARG A 58 1.05 -9.81 13.60
N SER A 59 1.85 -8.89 13.08
CA SER A 59 1.39 -7.79 12.23
C SER A 59 1.28 -8.21 10.78
N PHE A 60 0.32 -7.63 10.07
CA PHE A 60 0.01 -7.90 8.67
C PHE A 60 0.30 -6.67 7.80
N GLY A 61 0.23 -6.88 6.49
CA GLY A 61 0.06 -5.79 5.54
C GLY A 61 1.38 -5.20 5.05
N GLN A 62 2.19 -6.03 4.41
CA GLN A 62 3.41 -5.58 3.73
C GLN A 62 3.02 -4.67 2.57
N VAL A 63 3.47 -3.42 2.56
CA VAL A 63 3.27 -2.50 1.42
C VAL A 63 4.29 -2.81 0.34
N LEU A 64 3.83 -2.86 -0.91
CA LEU A 64 4.64 -3.13 -2.09
C LEU A 64 4.67 -1.96 -3.09
N ASP A 65 3.63 -1.12 -3.11
CA ASP A 65 3.60 0.07 -3.94
C ASP A 65 2.56 1.08 -3.44
N LEU A 66 2.70 2.34 -3.87
CA LEU A 66 1.81 3.44 -3.51
C LEU A 66 1.63 4.37 -4.72
N ALA A 67 0.38 4.62 -5.09
CA ALA A 67 0.04 5.51 -6.19
C ALA A 67 -1.08 6.46 -5.78
N MET A 68 -1.18 7.60 -6.47
CA MET A 68 -2.30 8.52 -6.35
C MET A 68 -2.60 9.15 -7.71
N ASP A 69 -3.85 9.49 -7.92
CA ASP A 69 -4.35 10.26 -9.05
C ASP A 69 -5.22 11.43 -8.54
N ASP A 70 -5.86 12.13 -9.46
CA ASP A 70 -6.69 13.31 -9.18
C ASP A 70 -7.82 13.06 -8.16
N GLN A 71 -8.19 11.80 -7.90
CA GLN A 71 -9.34 11.45 -7.06
C GLN A 71 -8.97 10.63 -5.83
N TYR A 72 -8.01 9.71 -5.98
CA TYR A 72 -7.82 8.62 -5.05
C TYR A 72 -6.36 8.30 -4.74
N ILE A 73 -6.19 7.63 -3.60
CA ILE A 73 -4.93 7.10 -3.09
C ILE A 73 -5.04 5.58 -3.10
N TYR A 74 -4.05 4.91 -3.68
CA TYR A 74 -4.01 3.48 -3.88
C TYR A 74 -2.83 2.90 -3.11
N ILE A 75 -3.08 1.92 -2.24
CA ILE A 75 -2.03 1.12 -1.59
C ILE A 75 -2.04 -0.27 -2.21
N LEU A 76 -0.93 -0.68 -2.82
CA LEU A 76 -0.71 -2.06 -3.21
C LEU A 76 -0.05 -2.79 -2.04
N TYR A 77 -0.69 -3.84 -1.53
CA TYR A 77 -0.19 -4.52 -0.34
C TYR A 77 -0.46 -6.03 -0.34
N LEU A 78 0.39 -6.74 0.40
CA LEU A 78 0.30 -8.18 0.61
C LEU A 78 -0.29 -8.44 2.00
N ASP A 79 -1.52 -8.96 2.01
CA ASP A 79 -2.19 -9.40 3.22
C ASP A 79 -1.70 -10.78 3.65
N GLN A 80 -0.58 -10.76 4.38
CA GLN A 80 0.02 -11.88 5.09
C GLN A 80 0.78 -11.35 6.31
N LEU A 81 1.24 -12.25 7.19
CA LEU A 81 2.12 -11.86 8.30
C LEU A 81 3.44 -11.27 7.79
N LEU A 82 3.88 -10.15 8.38
CA LEU A 82 5.15 -9.53 7.99
C LEU A 82 6.36 -10.46 8.21
N SER A 83 6.26 -11.41 9.13
CA SER A 83 7.28 -12.45 9.35
C SER A 83 7.33 -13.52 8.27
N GLU A 84 6.24 -13.72 7.51
CA GLU A 84 6.15 -14.73 6.45
C GLU A 84 6.63 -14.21 5.10
N TYR A 85 6.94 -12.90 4.99
CA TYR A 85 7.46 -12.32 3.77
C TYR A 85 8.78 -12.97 3.35
N ASP A 86 8.78 -13.54 2.15
CA ASP A 86 9.95 -14.12 1.51
C ASP A 86 10.07 -13.58 0.09
N TYR A 87 11.14 -12.81 -0.15
CA TYR A 87 11.42 -12.20 -1.44
C TYR A 87 11.63 -13.24 -2.56
N ASN A 88 12.09 -14.44 -2.22
CA ASN A 88 12.39 -15.50 -3.19
C ASN A 88 11.15 -16.33 -3.56
N ASP A 89 10.04 -16.19 -2.82
CA ASP A 89 8.78 -16.86 -3.10
C ASP A 89 7.75 -15.84 -3.63
N PRO A 90 7.38 -15.90 -4.93
CA PRO A 90 6.38 -15.01 -5.51
C PRO A 90 5.03 -15.05 -4.78
N GLN A 91 4.63 -16.18 -4.18
CA GLN A 91 3.41 -16.30 -3.38
C GLN A 91 3.51 -15.61 -2.02
N LYS A 92 4.72 -15.23 -1.59
CA LYS A 92 4.98 -14.52 -0.32
C LYS A 92 5.64 -13.16 -0.49
N SER A 93 5.82 -12.69 -1.72
CA SER A 93 6.41 -11.39 -2.02
C SER A 93 5.55 -10.48 -2.88
N MET A 94 4.55 -11.02 -3.58
CA MET A 94 3.66 -10.25 -4.45
C MET A 94 2.35 -9.90 -3.77
N ALA A 95 1.89 -8.67 -3.99
CA ALA A 95 0.65 -8.16 -3.44
C ALA A 95 -0.57 -8.89 -4.01
N ASN A 96 -1.56 -9.12 -3.15
CA ASN A 96 -2.83 -9.75 -3.48
C ASN A 96 -4.01 -8.78 -3.31
N LYS A 97 -3.76 -7.54 -2.87
CA LYS A 97 -4.79 -6.55 -2.61
C LYS A 97 -4.38 -5.14 -2.99
N VAL A 98 -5.36 -4.35 -3.40
CA VAL A 98 -5.26 -2.89 -3.48
C VAL A 98 -6.32 -2.27 -2.56
N LEU A 99 -5.90 -1.36 -1.69
CA LEU A 99 -6.81 -0.51 -0.92
C LEU A 99 -6.90 0.86 -1.59
N VAL A 100 -8.11 1.41 -1.65
CA VAL A 100 -8.35 2.72 -2.25
C VAL A 100 -9.00 3.63 -1.23
N PHE A 101 -8.45 4.83 -1.12
CA PHE A 101 -8.91 5.88 -0.22
C PHE A 101 -9.19 7.15 -1.00
N ASN A 102 -10.16 7.93 -0.53
CA ASN A 102 -10.24 9.33 -0.95
C ASN A 102 -9.18 10.17 -0.22
N TYR A 103 -9.04 11.44 -0.62
CA TYR A 103 -8.04 12.36 -0.07
C TYR A 103 -8.29 12.74 1.40
N SER A 104 -9.47 12.45 1.95
CA SER A 104 -9.79 12.61 3.38
C SER A 104 -9.41 11.38 4.22
N GLY A 105 -8.85 10.33 3.61
CA GLY A 105 -8.43 9.11 4.29
C GLY A 105 -9.55 8.10 4.53
N VAL A 106 -10.71 8.28 3.89
CA VAL A 106 -11.83 7.34 3.98
C VAL A 106 -11.60 6.20 2.98
N PRO A 107 -11.63 4.93 3.40
CA PRO A 107 -11.55 3.80 2.47
C PRO A 107 -12.82 3.76 1.62
N ILE A 108 -12.66 3.73 0.30
CA ILE A 108 -13.78 3.65 -0.64
C ILE A 108 -13.88 2.26 -1.30
N ALA A 109 -12.76 1.55 -1.41
CA ALA A 109 -12.74 0.23 -2.04
C ALA A 109 -11.57 -0.64 -1.58
N LYS A 110 -11.77 -1.94 -1.76
CA LYS A 110 -10.77 -2.98 -1.55
C LYS A 110 -10.85 -4.00 -2.68
N LEU A 111 -9.82 -4.02 -3.52
CA LEU A 111 -9.72 -4.95 -4.64
C LEU A 111 -8.95 -6.18 -4.17
N ILE A 112 -9.51 -7.36 -4.40
CA ILE A 112 -8.83 -8.64 -4.25
C ILE A 112 -8.33 -9.02 -5.64
N LEU A 113 -7.02 -9.17 -5.78
CA LEU A 113 -6.40 -9.44 -7.07
C LEU A 113 -6.43 -10.95 -7.35
N ASP A 114 -7.00 -11.33 -8.49
CA ASP A 114 -6.97 -12.71 -8.99
C ASP A 114 -5.55 -13.13 -9.41
N LYS A 115 -4.75 -12.14 -9.84
CA LYS A 115 -3.31 -12.29 -10.11
C LYS A 115 -2.52 -11.35 -9.22
N ARG A 116 -1.50 -11.89 -8.54
CA ARG A 116 -0.63 -11.08 -7.70
C ARG A 116 0.32 -10.22 -8.54
N ILE A 117 0.68 -9.04 -8.03
CA ILE A 117 1.55 -8.08 -8.72
C ILE A 117 2.58 -7.44 -7.75
N TYR A 118 3.71 -6.96 -8.29
CA TYR A 118 4.74 -6.27 -7.49
C TYR A 118 4.61 -4.74 -7.49
N GLN A 119 4.07 -4.20 -8.57
CA GLN A 119 3.95 -2.77 -8.82
C GLN A 119 2.64 -2.50 -9.52
N MET A 120 2.16 -1.27 -9.40
CA MET A 120 0.97 -0.81 -10.10
C MET A 120 1.22 0.52 -10.82
N ALA A 121 0.58 0.66 -11.97
CA ALA A 121 0.40 1.91 -12.67
C ALA A 121 -1.09 2.19 -12.82
N LEU A 122 -1.48 3.44 -12.63
CA LEU A 122 -2.87 3.88 -12.78
C LEU A 122 -3.12 4.29 -14.24
N CYS A 123 -4.16 3.72 -14.85
CA CYS A 123 -4.66 4.13 -16.16
C CYS A 123 -6.03 4.78 -15.98
N THR A 124 -6.04 6.06 -15.61
CA THR A 124 -7.25 6.83 -15.28
C THR A 124 -8.22 6.91 -16.46
N LYS A 125 -7.72 7.06 -17.69
CA LYS A 125 -8.55 7.10 -18.92
C LYS A 125 -9.37 5.84 -19.17
N LEU A 126 -8.87 4.69 -18.72
CA LEU A 126 -9.54 3.39 -18.92
C LEU A 126 -10.17 2.88 -17.62
N HIS A 127 -10.04 3.62 -16.51
CA HIS A 127 -10.42 3.18 -15.18
C HIS A 127 -9.80 1.81 -14.83
N LYS A 128 -8.49 1.68 -15.04
CA LYS A 128 -7.77 0.43 -14.76
C LYS A 128 -6.54 0.64 -13.89
N ILE A 129 -6.22 -0.37 -13.10
CA ILE A 129 -4.89 -0.59 -12.54
C ILE A 129 -4.16 -1.57 -13.44
N ILE A 130 -2.98 -1.21 -13.91
CA ILE A 130 -2.07 -2.10 -14.63
C ILE A 130 -0.99 -2.56 -13.66
N GLY A 131 -0.76 -3.86 -13.54
CA GLY A 131 0.27 -4.40 -12.68
C GLY A 131 1.21 -5.35 -13.40
N LEU A 132 2.40 -5.53 -12.83
CA LEU A 132 3.38 -6.52 -13.27
C LEU A 132 3.26 -7.79 -12.41
N GLY A 133 2.69 -8.84 -13.01
CA GLY A 133 2.63 -10.19 -12.45
C GLY A 133 3.87 -11.02 -12.80
N ASN A 134 4.07 -12.16 -12.14
CA ASN A 134 5.26 -13.02 -12.33
C ASN A 134 4.95 -14.52 -12.42
N LEU A 135 3.67 -14.92 -12.46
CA LEU A 135 3.26 -16.31 -12.50
C LEU A 135 2.21 -16.55 -13.59
N PRO A 136 2.36 -17.59 -14.44
CA PRO A 136 3.52 -18.50 -14.56
C PRO A 136 4.76 -17.85 -15.20
N GLU A 137 4.58 -16.72 -15.89
CA GLU A 137 5.64 -15.91 -16.51
C GLU A 137 5.37 -14.42 -16.24
N PRO A 138 6.38 -13.54 -16.34
CA PRO A 138 6.20 -12.09 -16.21
C PRO A 138 5.18 -11.58 -17.24
N ALA A 139 4.12 -10.93 -16.75
CA ALA A 139 3.06 -10.42 -17.62
C ALA A 139 2.43 -9.15 -17.07
N PHE A 140 2.04 -8.25 -17.96
CA PHE A 140 1.14 -7.17 -17.61
C PHE A 140 -0.28 -7.71 -17.42
N VAL A 141 -0.88 -7.36 -16.30
CA VAL A 141 -2.26 -7.70 -15.95
C VAL A 141 -3.02 -6.41 -15.65
N SER A 142 -4.32 -6.40 -15.90
CA SER A 142 -5.15 -5.23 -15.66
C SER A 142 -6.34 -5.57 -14.78
N PHE A 143 -6.68 -4.67 -13.87
CA PHE A 143 -7.83 -4.77 -12.99
C PHE A 143 -8.72 -3.56 -13.23
N ASP A 144 -10.02 -3.79 -13.38
CA ASP A 144 -10.99 -2.71 -13.52
C ASP A 144 -11.21 -2.02 -12.17
N VAL A 145 -11.40 -0.70 -12.24
CA VAL A 145 -11.53 0.20 -11.10
C VAL A 145 -12.91 0.85 -11.21
N VAL A 146 -13.90 0.24 -10.55
CA VAL A 146 -15.29 0.71 -10.58
C VAL A 146 -15.69 1.08 -9.15
N PHE A 147 -15.77 2.38 -8.86
CA PHE A 147 -16.14 2.94 -7.54
C PHE A 147 -17.28 3.94 -7.70
#